data_AF-A0A847XCN3-F1
#
_entry.id   AF-A0A847XCN3-F1
#
_cell.length_a   1.000
_cell.length_b   1.000
_cell.length_c   1.000
_cell.angle_alpha   90.00
_cell.angle_beta   90.00
_cell.angle_gamma   90.00
#
_symmetry.space_group_name_H-M   'P 1'
#
loop_
_entity.id
_entity.type
_entity.pdbx_description
1 polymer ?
#
loop_
_entity_poly.entity_id
_entity_poly.type
_entity_poly.pdbx_seq_one_letter_code
_entity_poly.pdbx_strand_id
1 'polypeptide(L)'
;MIKCTNQNYINPDSPFAIIDFSNLILEYLSSSIKACQQLIILCIGTDRSTGDSLGPLVGHKLAPYIVHYEQVHLLGTLDEPVHAKNLPDFIKKINKEYPEAFILAIDASLGHLDRVGYINIKKGPLKPG
;
A
#
# COMPACT_ATOMS: atom_id res chain seq x y z
N MET A 1 21.50 -6.77 -23.53
CA MET A 1 20.79 -6.13 -22.39
C MET A 1 19.30 -6.36 -22.62
N ILE A 2 18.77 -7.44 -22.04
CA ILE A 2 17.36 -7.82 -22.20
C ILE A 2 16.55 -6.78 -21.42
N LYS A 3 15.73 -5.99 -22.12
CA LYS A 3 14.64 -5.25 -21.48
C LYS A 3 13.64 -6.31 -21.01
N CYS A 4 13.83 -6.82 -19.79
CA CYS A 4 12.73 -7.44 -19.07
C CYS A 4 11.64 -6.38 -19.02
N THR A 5 10.48 -6.69 -19.59
CA THR A 5 9.30 -5.88 -19.43
C THR A 5 9.11 -5.64 -17.93
N ASN A 6 9.14 -4.38 -17.48
CA ASN A 6 8.81 -3.99 -16.11
C ASN A 6 7.35 -4.36 -15.85
N GLN A 7 7.06 -5.64 -15.62
CA GLN A 7 5.76 -6.07 -15.18
C GLN A 7 5.70 -5.76 -13.69
N ASN A 8 5.10 -4.62 -13.36
CA ASN A 8 4.77 -4.22 -12.00
C ASN A 8 3.70 -5.12 -11.35
N TYR A 9 3.34 -6.22 -11.99
CA TYR A 9 2.31 -7.16 -11.56
C TYR A 9 2.97 -8.42 -11.02
N ILE A 10 2.53 -8.85 -9.84
CA ILE A 10 3.00 -10.06 -9.18
C ILE A 10 1.85 -11.04 -9.14
N ASN A 11 2.08 -12.24 -9.68
CA ASN A 11 1.14 -13.36 -9.57
C ASN A 11 1.30 -13.98 -8.18
N PRO A 12 0.28 -13.92 -7.30
CA PRO A 12 0.37 -14.53 -5.96
C PRO A 12 0.54 -16.06 -6.01
N ASP A 13 0.10 -16.72 -7.09
CA ASP A 13 0.21 -18.17 -7.25
C ASP A 13 1.61 -18.63 -7.73
N SER A 14 2.52 -17.68 -8.01
CA SER A 14 3.90 -17.99 -8.37
C SER A 14 4.68 -18.51 -7.14
N PRO A 15 5.49 -19.58 -7.27
CA PRO A 15 6.38 -20.01 -6.19
C PRO A 15 7.42 -18.95 -5.80
N PHE A 16 7.65 -17.95 -6.66
CA PHE A 16 8.57 -16.84 -6.42
C PHE A 16 7.87 -15.54 -5.99
N ALA A 17 6.55 -15.54 -5.79
CA ALA A 17 5.74 -14.33 -5.55
C ALA A 17 6.30 -13.47 -4.41
N ILE A 18 6.73 -14.09 -3.30
CA ILE A 18 7.31 -13.37 -2.16
C ILE A 18 8.62 -12.67 -2.53
N ILE A 19 9.49 -13.35 -3.28
CA ILE A 19 10.79 -12.81 -3.70
C ILE A 19 10.57 -11.67 -4.70
N ASP A 20 9.70 -11.88 -5.69
CA ASP A 20 9.37 -10.89 -6.71
C ASP A 20 8.77 -9.64 -6.07
N PHE A 21 7.82 -9.81 -5.15
CA PHE A 21 7.24 -8.71 -4.38
C PHE A 21 8.28 -7.98 -3.54
N SER A 22 9.11 -8.71 -2.80
CA SER A 22 10.12 -8.12 -1.91
C SER A 22 11.16 -7.31 -2.67
N ASN A 23 11.65 -7.84 -3.80
CA ASN A 23 12.61 -7.14 -4.65
C ASN A 23 11.98 -5.88 -5.26
N LEU A 24 10.76 -6.01 -5.80
CA LEU A 24 10.09 -4.90 -6.45
C LEU A 24 9.76 -3.78 -5.44
N ILE A 25 9.18 -4.11 -4.29
CA ILE A 25 8.87 -3.08 -3.29
C ILE A 25 10.15 -2.42 -2.76
N LEU A 26 11.22 -3.18 -2.54
CA LEU A 26 12.50 -2.63 -2.10
C LEU A 26 13.09 -1.66 -3.13
N GLU A 27 13.01 -1.97 -4.42
CA GLU A 27 13.44 -1.06 -5.49
C GLU A 27 12.66 0.27 -5.46
N TYR A 28 11.33 0.21 -5.32
CA TYR A 28 10.49 1.40 -5.24
C TYR A 28 10.77 2.23 -3.98
N LEU A 29 10.90 1.58 -2.82
CA LEU A 29 11.12 2.26 -1.55
C LEU A 29 12.53 2.88 -1.50
N SER A 30 13.57 2.13 -1.87
CA SER A 30 14.96 2.62 -1.84
C SER A 30 15.22 3.77 -2.81
N SER A 31 14.52 3.81 -3.95
CA SER A 31 14.62 4.92 -4.91
C SER A 31 13.76 6.14 -4.58
N SER A 32 12.83 6.03 -3.61
CA SER A 32 11.84 7.07 -3.34
C SER A 32 11.88 7.64 -1.92
N ILE A 33 12.32 6.86 -0.92
CA ILE A 33 12.40 7.28 0.48
C ILE A 33 13.76 7.91 0.75
N LYS A 34 13.75 9.11 1.34
CA LYS A 34 14.97 9.79 1.83
C LYS A 34 15.38 9.22 3.19
N ALA A 35 16.66 9.34 3.53
CA ALA A 35 17.14 8.98 4.87
C ALA A 35 16.34 9.72 5.96
N CYS A 36 15.93 8.98 6.99
CA CYS A 36 15.14 9.47 8.13
C CYS A 36 13.74 10.03 7.78
N GLN A 37 13.25 9.82 6.56
CA GLN A 37 11.88 10.19 6.19
C GLN A 37 10.91 9.16 6.77
N GLN A 38 9.86 9.66 7.44
CA GLN A 38 8.81 8.80 7.96
C GLN A 38 8.06 8.11 6.81
N LEU A 39 7.63 6.87 7.06
CA LEU A 39 6.83 6.08 6.15
C LEU A 39 5.42 5.92 6.73
N ILE A 40 4.41 6.28 5.95
CA ILE A 40 3.01 6.00 6.27
C ILE A 40 2.53 4.89 5.35
N ILE A 41 2.16 3.76 5.93
CA ILE A 41 1.41 2.70 5.25
C ILE A 41 -0.07 3.05 5.40
N LEU A 42 -0.69 3.45 4.29
CA LEU A 42 -2.09 3.88 4.25
C LEU A 42 -2.93 2.82 3.55
N CYS A 43 -3.62 2.00 4.33
CA CYS A 43 -4.52 0.97 3.87
C CYS A 43 -5.92 1.57 3.62
N ILE A 44 -6.37 1.56 2.38
CA ILE A 44 -7.62 2.17 1.93
C ILE A 44 -8.65 1.08 1.65
N GLY A 45 -9.88 1.33 2.07
CA GLY A 45 -11.03 0.48 1.86
C GLY A 45 -11.97 0.47 3.06
N THR A 46 -12.98 -0.38 3.00
CA THR A 46 -14.00 -0.53 4.04
C THR A 46 -14.31 -2.00 4.31
N ASP A 47 -14.63 -2.33 5.56
CA ASP A 47 -15.10 -3.64 5.99
C ASP A 47 -16.52 -3.98 5.49
N ARG A 48 -17.25 -2.97 5.00
CA ARG A 48 -18.65 -3.10 4.54
C ARG A 48 -18.83 -3.70 3.15
N SER A 49 -17.75 -3.86 2.38
CA SER A 49 -17.78 -4.47 1.05
C SER A 49 -16.65 -5.50 0.95
N THR A 50 -17.00 -6.75 0.65
CA THR A 50 -16.04 -7.88 0.62
C THR A 50 -14.87 -7.66 -0.34
N GLY A 51 -15.08 -6.90 -1.42
CA GLY A 51 -14.01 -6.55 -2.36
C GLY A 51 -13.14 -5.37 -1.93
N ASP A 52 -13.66 -4.48 -1.07
CA ASP A 52 -12.98 -3.26 -0.61
C ASP A 52 -12.30 -3.45 0.75
N SER A 53 -12.55 -4.57 1.42
CA SER A 53 -11.97 -4.86 2.74
C SER A 53 -10.50 -5.29 2.71
N LEU A 54 -9.91 -5.50 1.53
CA LEU A 54 -8.54 -6.01 1.42
C LEU A 54 -7.50 -5.06 2.03
N GLY A 55 -7.63 -3.74 1.78
CA GLY A 55 -6.74 -2.74 2.39
C GLY A 55 -6.79 -2.82 3.92
N PRO A 56 -7.95 -2.59 4.56
CA PRO A 56 -8.11 -2.70 6.02
C PRO A 56 -7.67 -4.06 6.60
N LEU A 57 -7.89 -5.16 5.89
CA LEU A 57 -7.44 -6.50 6.29
C LEU A 57 -5.90 -6.62 6.28
N VAL A 58 -5.24 -6.08 5.27
CA VAL A 58 -3.78 -5.99 5.21
C VAL A 58 -3.26 -5.16 6.37
N GLY A 59 -3.87 -3.99 6.63
CA GLY A 59 -3.50 -3.14 7.76
C GLY A 59 -3.64 -3.87 9.10
N HIS A 60 -4.78 -4.50 9.35
CA HIS A 60 -4.99 -5.25 10.60
C HIS A 60 -3.96 -6.38 10.80
N LYS A 61 -3.55 -7.08 9.73
CA LYS A 61 -2.49 -8.09 9.79
C LYS A 61 -1.08 -7.50 9.98
N LEU A 62 -0.82 -6.30 9.46
CA LEU A 62 0.48 -5.64 9.60
C LEU A 62 0.68 -4.99 10.98
N ALA A 63 -0.40 -4.56 11.64
CA ALA A 63 -0.33 -3.79 12.89
C ALA A 63 0.60 -4.37 13.97
N PRO A 64 0.59 -5.68 14.28
CA PRO A 64 1.48 -6.25 15.30
C PRO A 64 2.96 -6.17 14.95
N TYR A 65 3.31 -6.09 13.66
CA TYR A 65 4.70 -6.03 13.20
C TYR A 65 5.21 -4.60 13.09
N ILE A 66 4.34 -3.65 12.72
CA ILE A 66 4.73 -2.25 12.49
C ILE A 66 4.99 -1.49 13.79
N VAL A 67 4.34 -1.87 14.89
CA VAL A 67 4.45 -1.18 16.20
C VAL A 67 5.89 -1.04 16.73
N HIS A 68 6.82 -1.86 16.24
CA HIS A 68 8.23 -1.83 16.64
C HIS A 68 9.09 -0.86 15.84
N TYR A 69 8.55 -0.16 14.83
CA TYR A 69 9.28 0.74 13.95
C TYR A 69 8.83 2.19 14.16
N GLU A 70 9.62 2.98 14.91
CA GLU A 70 9.26 4.36 15.28
C GLU A 70 9.02 5.31 14.08
N GLN A 71 9.66 5.04 12.94
CA GLN A 71 9.54 5.84 11.72
C GLN A 71 8.46 5.33 10.76
N VAL A 72 7.70 4.30 11.15
CA VAL A 72 6.66 3.70 10.31
C VAL A 72 5.31 3.82 11.02
N HIS A 73 4.37 4.47 10.34
CA HIS A 73 3.01 4.65 10.82
C HIS A 73 2.05 3.85 9.95
N LEU A 74 1.08 3.19 10.58
CA LEU A 74 0.06 2.41 9.89
C LEU A 74 -1.31 3.06 10.12
N LEU A 75 -2.03 3.32 9.03
CA LEU A 75 -3.38 3.86 9.05
C LEU A 75 -4.28 3.00 8.17
N GLY A 76 -5.53 2.77 8.60
CA GLY A 76 -6.46 1.90 7.90
C GLY A 76 -6.37 0.45 8.34
N THR A 77 -6.98 0.13 9.47
CA THR A 77 -7.16 -1.25 9.93
C THR A 77 -8.63 -1.63 9.83
N LEU A 78 -8.98 -2.88 10.12
CA LEU A 78 -10.38 -3.28 10.26
C LEU A 78 -11.07 -2.50 11.40
N ASP A 79 -10.34 -2.15 12.46
CA ASP A 79 -10.87 -1.40 13.60
C ASP A 79 -11.02 0.09 13.29
N GLU A 80 -10.08 0.66 12.54
CA GLU A 80 -10.05 2.06 12.13
C GLU A 80 -9.89 2.19 10.59
N PRO A 81 -10.95 1.94 9.80
CA PRO A 81 -10.85 1.93 8.34
C PRO A 81 -10.69 3.34 7.74
N VAL A 82 -9.88 3.44 6.69
CA VAL A 82 -9.76 4.65 5.87
C VAL A 82 -10.40 4.38 4.52
N HIS A 83 -11.45 5.13 4.17
CA HIS A 83 -12.21 4.97 2.94
C HIS A 83 -12.45 6.33 2.27
N ALA A 84 -12.96 6.34 1.04
CA ALA A 84 -13.13 7.55 0.24
C ALA A 84 -13.79 8.74 0.97
N LYS A 85 -14.74 8.49 1.89
CA LYS A 85 -15.46 9.55 2.62
C LYS A 85 -14.66 10.25 3.73
N ASN A 86 -13.73 9.55 4.39
CA ASN A 86 -12.93 10.09 5.50
C ASN A 86 -11.45 10.30 5.11
N LEU A 87 -11.02 9.80 3.95
CA LEU A 87 -9.69 10.00 3.41
C LEU A 87 -9.25 11.48 3.42
N PRO A 88 -10.08 12.48 3.05
CA PRO A 88 -9.66 13.88 3.12
C PRO A 88 -9.24 14.34 4.52
N ASP A 89 -9.87 13.83 5.57
CA ASP A 89 -9.53 14.18 6.95
C ASP A 89 -8.27 13.46 7.42
N PHE A 90 -8.07 12.20 7.00
CA PHE A 90 -6.80 11.50 7.22
C PHE A 90 -5.64 12.18 6.49
N ILE A 91 -5.82 12.65 5.26
CA ILE A 91 -4.77 13.40 4.54
C ILE A 91 -4.43 14.70 5.27
N LYS A 92 -5.42 15.44 5.79
CA LYS A 92 -5.16 16.63 6.62
C LYS A 92 -4.39 16.27 7.89
N LYS A 93 -4.75 15.18 8.56
CA LYS A 93 -4.06 14.68 9.76
C LYS A 93 -2.60 14.32 9.43
N ILE A 94 -2.39 13.55 8.36
CA ILE A 94 -1.07 13.14 7.88
C ILE A 94 -0.19 14.36 7.61
N ASN A 95 -0.68 15.32 6.82
CA ASN A 95 0.09 16.52 6.49
C ASN A 95 0.46 17.38 7.72
N LYS A 96 -0.34 17.31 8.78
CA LYS A 96 -0.11 18.04 10.02
C LYS A 96 0.86 17.31 10.97
N GLU A 97 0.68 16.01 11.16
CA GLU A 97 1.41 15.21 12.14
C GLU A 97 2.73 14.64 11.59
N TYR A 98 2.78 14.39 10.29
CA TYR A 98 3.88 13.69 9.60
C TYR A 98 4.30 14.47 8.35
N PRO A 99 4.80 15.71 8.49
CA PRO A 99 5.19 16.53 7.35
C PRO A 99 6.26 15.82 6.51
N GLU A 100 6.11 15.88 5.19
CA GLU A 100 7.01 15.24 4.22
C GLU A 100 7.09 13.71 4.32
N ALA A 101 6.18 13.03 5.04
CA ALA A 101 6.17 11.57 5.09
C ALA A 101 5.93 10.95 3.70
N PHE A 102 6.62 9.84 3.43
CA PHE A 102 6.36 9.04 2.24
C PHE A 102 5.12 8.18 2.47
N ILE A 103 4.15 8.21 1.56
CA ILE A 103 2.92 7.44 1.70
C ILE A 103 2.99 6.22 0.77
N LEU A 104 2.94 5.03 1.36
CA LEU A 104 2.67 3.76 0.69
C LEU A 104 1.17 3.46 0.82
N ALA A 105 0.39 3.77 -0.21
CA ALA A 105 -1.03 3.46 -0.23
C ALA A 105 -1.28 2.02 -0.68
N ILE A 106 -2.14 1.29 0.04
CA ILE A 106 -2.58 -0.08 -0.25
C ILE A 106 -4.09 -0.04 -0.46
N ASP A 107 -4.55 -0.41 -1.65
CA ASP A 107 -5.96 -0.30 -2.05
C ASP A 107 -6.39 -1.51 -2.88
N ALA A 108 -7.67 -1.88 -2.77
CA ALA A 108 -8.29 -2.90 -3.60
C ALA A 108 -8.89 -2.24 -4.85
N SER A 109 -8.20 -2.39 -5.98
CA SER A 109 -8.61 -1.72 -7.22
C SER A 109 -9.22 -2.69 -8.23
N LEU A 110 -10.15 -2.18 -9.02
CA LEU A 110 -10.70 -2.89 -10.18
C LEU A 110 -9.66 -2.92 -11.31
N GLY A 111 -9.57 -4.05 -11.99
CA GLY A 111 -8.66 -4.26 -13.11
C GLY A 111 -9.25 -5.21 -14.15
N HIS A 112 -8.45 -5.57 -15.15
CA HIS A 112 -8.86 -6.58 -16.11
C HIS A 112 -9.08 -7.95 -15.45
N LEU A 113 -10.01 -8.74 -15.99
CA LEU A 113 -10.37 -10.05 -15.44
C LEU A 113 -9.19 -11.03 -15.36
N ASP A 114 -8.24 -10.95 -16.28
CA ASP A 114 -7.00 -11.75 -16.29
C ASP A 114 -6.00 -11.34 -15.18
N ARG A 115 -6.29 -10.27 -14.44
CA ARG A 115 -5.43 -9.72 -13.37
C ARG A 115 -6.07 -9.73 -11.99
N VAL A 116 -7.22 -10.36 -11.83
CA VAL A 116 -7.84 -10.55 -10.52
C VAL A 116 -6.88 -11.32 -9.61
N GLY A 117 -6.65 -10.80 -8.39
CA GLY A 117 -5.73 -11.38 -7.40
C GLY A 117 -4.27 -10.95 -7.54
N TYR A 118 -3.87 -10.34 -8.67
CA TYR A 118 -2.50 -9.87 -8.84
C TYR A 118 -2.21 -8.65 -7.96
N ILE A 119 -0.99 -8.54 -7.46
CA ILE A 119 -0.50 -7.36 -6.77
C ILE A 119 0.16 -6.44 -7.79
N ASN A 120 -0.16 -5.15 -7.75
CA ASN A 120 0.38 -4.15 -8.67
C ASN A 120 1.10 -3.03 -7.90
N ILE A 121 2.36 -2.79 -8.20
CA ILE A 121 3.15 -1.72 -7.56
C ILE A 121 3.36 -0.58 -8.54
N LYS A 122 2.90 0.63 -8.20
CA LYS A 122 3.01 1.80 -9.08
C LYS A 122 3.46 3.02 -8.29
N LYS A 123 4.29 3.84 -8.93
CA LYS A 123 4.64 5.18 -8.44
C LYS A 123 3.61 6.18 -8.96
N GLY A 124 3.15 7.06 -8.07
CA GLY A 124 2.23 8.13 -8.40
C GLY A 124 1.00 8.15 -7.47
N PRO A 125 0.16 9.19 -7.60
CA PRO A 125 -1.05 9.29 -6.79
C PRO A 125 -2.08 8.23 -7.18
N LEU A 126 -2.88 7.82 -6.20
CA LEU A 126 -4.14 7.15 -6.48
C LEU A 126 -5.08 8.15 -7.17
N LYS A 127 -5.70 7.72 -8.27
CA LYS A 127 -6.74 8.49 -8.96
C LYS A 127 -8.08 7.87 -8.63
N PRO A 128 -9.13 8.68 -8.41
CA PRO A 128 -10.50 8.17 -8.36
C PRO A 128 -10.81 7.37 -9.62
N GLY A 129 -11.47 6.21 -9.42
CA GLY A 129 -12.05 5.42 -10.50
C GLY A 129 -13.32 6.05 -11.07
#